data_AF-A0A1B6GQL8-F1
#
_entry.id   AF-A0A1B6GQL8-F1
#
_cell.length_a   1.000
_cell.length_b   1.000
_cell.length_c   1.000
_cell.angle_alpha   90.00
_cell.angle_beta   90.00
_cell.angle_gamma   90.00
#
_symmetry.space_group_name_H-M   'P 1'
#
loop_
_entity.id
_entity.type
_entity.pdbx_description
1 polymer ?
#
loop_
_entity_poly.entity_id
_entity_poly.type
_entity_poly.pdbx_seq_one_letter_code
_entity_poly.pdbx_strand_id
1 'polypeptide(L)'
;LGMKQIAAMSPSFSANLLNFIQDAMPLRLKEVHIVKEPFLFKIVWSIFKPLVREKLRNRLWMHGSKMTSLHKHLDPSFLPRDYGGKKPQIDYSSANWYPTLAAIDPHLREWNSFGIKKA
;
A
#
# COMPACT_ATOMS: atom_id res chain seq x y z
N LEU A 1 -5.24 12.72 -4.17
CA LEU A 1 -4.89 12.09 -5.46
C LEU A 1 -5.09 13.12 -6.56
N GLY A 2 -4.05 13.44 -7.33
CA GLY A 2 -4.10 14.36 -8.48
C GLY A 2 -3.71 13.68 -9.79
N MET A 3 -3.91 14.37 -10.91
CA MET A 3 -3.69 13.80 -12.26
C MET A 3 -2.28 13.28 -12.50
N LYS A 4 -1.25 13.93 -11.94
CA LYS A 4 0.14 13.47 -12.02
C LYS A 4 0.33 12.08 -11.40
N GLN A 5 -0.35 11.81 -10.28
CA GLN A 5 -0.28 10.51 -9.60
C GLN A 5 -1.01 9.43 -10.42
N ILE A 6 -2.14 9.77 -11.04
CA ILE A 6 -2.87 8.84 -11.91
C ILE A 6 -2.05 8.50 -13.16
N ALA A 7 -1.41 9.48 -13.78
CA ALA A 7 -0.55 9.27 -14.95
C ALA A 7 0.63 8.33 -14.65
N ALA A 8 1.15 8.37 -13.42
CA ALA A 8 2.18 7.42 -12.97
C ALA A 8 1.67 5.97 -12.83
N MET A 9 0.35 5.77 -12.74
CA MET A 9 -0.30 4.45 -12.68
C MET A 9 -0.60 3.92 -14.09
N SER A 10 0.43 3.87 -14.94
CA SER A 10 0.29 3.30 -16.28
C SER A 10 -0.13 1.82 -16.23
N PRO A 11 -0.70 1.26 -17.31
CA PRO A 11 -1.07 -0.16 -17.35
C PRO A 11 0.12 -1.10 -17.07
N SER A 12 1.30 -0.80 -17.60
CA SER A 12 2.50 -1.62 -17.39
C SER A 12 2.98 -1.58 -15.93
N PHE A 13 3.01 -0.39 -15.32
CA PHE A 13 3.33 -0.26 -13.91
C PHE A 13 2.31 -0.99 -13.04
N SER A 14 1.02 -0.85 -13.34
CA SER A 14 -0.08 -1.48 -12.62
C SER A 14 -0.02 -3.01 -12.70
N ALA A 15 0.29 -3.57 -13.88
CA ALA A 15 0.48 -5.00 -14.06
C ALA A 15 1.66 -5.52 -13.23
N ASN A 16 2.80 -4.84 -13.26
CA ASN A 16 3.97 -5.23 -12.48
C ASN A 16 3.69 -5.16 -10.96
N LEU A 17 3.04 -4.09 -10.50
CA LEU A 17 2.65 -3.93 -9.10
C LEU A 17 1.71 -5.05 -8.64
N LEU A 18 0.66 -5.35 -9.41
CA LEU A 18 -0.34 -6.36 -9.05
C LEU A 18 0.21 -7.78 -9.17
N ASN A 19 1.13 -8.05 -10.09
CA ASN A 19 1.86 -9.32 -10.13
C ASN A 19 2.74 -9.48 -8.90
N PHE A 20 3.47 -8.43 -8.51
CA PHE A 20 4.28 -8.45 -7.28
C PHE A 20 3.42 -8.76 -6.05
N ILE A 21 2.32 -8.03 -5.87
CA ILE A 21 1.43 -8.20 -4.70
C ILE A 21 0.81 -9.60 -4.64
N GLN A 22 0.48 -10.20 -5.78
CA GLN A 22 -0.28 -11.45 -5.83
C GLN A 22 0.61 -12.69 -5.83
N ASP A 23 1.76 -12.64 -6.49
CA ASP A 23 2.57 -13.84 -6.79
C ASP A 23 4.03 -13.76 -6.31
N ALA A 24 4.63 -12.57 -6.21
CA ALA A 24 6.08 -12.46 -5.98
C ALA A 24 6.48 -11.95 -4.58
N MET A 25 5.57 -11.29 -3.86
CA MET A 25 5.87 -10.77 -2.53
C MET A 25 6.01 -11.93 -1.53
N PRO A 26 7.13 -12.05 -0.80
CA PRO A 26 7.36 -13.13 0.17
C PRO A 26 6.63 -12.88 1.51
N LEU A 27 5.42 -12.30 1.45
CA LEU A 27 4.59 -11.97 2.60
C LEU A 27 3.14 -12.38 2.35
N ARG A 28 2.46 -12.85 3.39
CA ARG A 28 1.02 -13.11 3.31
C ARG A 28 0.24 -11.81 3.50
N LEU A 29 -0.16 -11.20 2.39
CA LEU A 29 -1.10 -10.09 2.43
C LEU A 29 -2.42 -10.55 3.06
N LYS A 30 -2.91 -9.87 4.09
CA LYS A 30 -4.20 -10.21 4.75
C LYS A 30 -5.33 -9.38 4.18
N GLU A 31 -5.20 -8.06 4.29
CA GLU A 31 -6.19 -7.09 3.84
C GLU A 31 -5.50 -5.81 3.36
N VAL A 32 -6.17 -5.05 2.51
CA VAL A 32 -5.76 -3.74 2.01
C VAL A 32 -6.93 -2.80 2.20
N HIS A 33 -6.76 -1.78 3.05
CA HIS A 33 -7.79 -0.79 3.36
C HIS A 33 -7.45 0.54 2.69
N ILE A 34 -8.34 1.01 1.84
CA ILE A 34 -8.25 2.29 1.16
C ILE A 34 -9.26 3.23 1.81
N VAL A 35 -8.77 4.35 2.34
CA VAL A 35 -9.57 5.35 3.07
C VAL A 35 -9.40 6.72 2.45
N LYS A 36 -10.41 7.57 2.61
CA LYS A 36 -10.43 8.95 2.07
C LYS A 36 -10.13 8.98 0.56
N GLU A 37 -10.50 7.93 -0.17
CA GLU A 37 -10.26 7.88 -1.61
C GLU A 37 -11.17 8.89 -2.34
N PRO A 38 -10.61 9.74 -3.21
CA PRO A 38 -11.39 10.69 -3.98
C PRO A 38 -12.11 10.00 -5.13
N PHE A 39 -13.10 10.67 -5.72
CA PHE A 39 -13.85 10.17 -6.88
C PHE A 39 -12.95 9.70 -8.04
N LEU A 40 -11.82 10.38 -8.26
CA LEU A 40 -10.81 10.03 -9.25
C LEU A 40 -10.24 8.61 -9.08
N PHE A 41 -10.30 8.03 -7.88
CA PHE A 41 -9.84 6.66 -7.64
C PHE A 41 -10.63 5.63 -8.45
N LYS A 42 -11.85 5.96 -8.91
CA LYS A 42 -12.61 5.10 -9.83
C LYS A 42 -11.85 4.82 -11.14
N ILE A 43 -11.10 5.81 -11.64
CA ILE A 43 -10.26 5.65 -12.85
C ILE A 43 -9.14 4.67 -12.55
N VAL A 44 -8.42 4.87 -11.44
CA VAL A 44 -7.37 3.94 -11.00
C VAL A 44 -7.91 2.51 -10.83
N TRP A 45 -9.09 2.38 -10.21
CA TRP A 45 -9.73 1.10 -10.04
C TRP A 45 -10.09 0.42 -11.36
N SER A 46 -10.51 1.16 -12.39
CA SER A 46 -10.76 0.58 -13.72
C SER A 46 -9.50 0.00 -14.37
N ILE A 47 -8.32 0.57 -14.09
CA ILE A 47 -7.03 0.04 -14.56
C ILE A 47 -6.67 -1.24 -13.80
N PHE A 48 -6.89 -1.25 -12.48
CA PHE A 48 -6.55 -2.38 -11.61
C PHE A 48 -7.51 -3.56 -11.73
N LYS A 49 -8.81 -3.31 -11.82
CA LYS A 49 -9.87 -4.32 -11.79
C LYS A 49 -9.62 -5.54 -12.71
N PRO A 50 -9.20 -5.40 -13.98
CA PRO A 50 -8.94 -6.56 -14.84
C PRO A 50 -7.72 -7.39 -14.41
N LEU A 51 -6.80 -6.81 -13.63
CA LEU A 51 -5.54 -7.43 -13.20
C LEU A 51 -5.61 -8.03 -11.79
N VAL A 52 -6.65 -7.66 -11.03
CA VAL A 52 -6.89 -8.14 -9.65
C VAL A 52 -7.63 -9.48 -9.69
N ARG A 53 -6.99 -10.54 -9.19
CA ARG A 53 -7.60 -11.86 -9.04
C ARG A 53 -8.51 -11.93 -7.82
N GLU A 54 -9.38 -12.93 -7.79
CA GLU A 54 -10.39 -13.11 -6.74
C GLU A 54 -9.83 -13.04 -5.31
N LYS A 55 -8.69 -13.71 -5.06
CA LYS A 55 -8.04 -13.70 -3.74
C LYS A 55 -7.67 -12.30 -3.27
N LEU A 56 -7.15 -11.44 -4.14
CA LEU A 56 -6.82 -10.06 -3.79
C LEU A 56 -8.08 -9.19 -3.74
N ARG A 57 -9.02 -9.40 -4.66
CA ARG A 57 -10.32 -8.71 -4.68
C ARG A 57 -11.06 -8.84 -3.33
N ASN A 58 -11.08 -10.04 -2.77
CA ASN A 58 -11.74 -10.33 -1.48
C ASN A 58 -11.00 -9.75 -0.26
N ARG A 59 -9.85 -9.10 -0.47
CA ARG A 59 -9.01 -8.48 0.57
C ARG A 59 -8.94 -6.97 0.45
N LEU A 60 -9.52 -6.40 -0.61
CA LEU A 60 -9.51 -4.97 -0.89
C LEU A 60 -10.79 -4.34 -0.33
N TRP A 61 -10.62 -3.40 0.59
CA TRP A 61 -11.70 -2.68 1.24
C TRP A 61 -11.59 -1.19 0.91
N MET A 62 -12.66 -0.62 0.38
CA MET A 62 -12.78 0.82 0.11
C MET A 62 -13.77 1.42 1.09
N HIS A 63 -13.32 2.37 1.90
CA HIS A 63 -14.12 2.94 3.00
C HIS A 63 -14.70 4.32 2.70
N GLY A 64 -14.25 4.98 1.63
CA GLY A 64 -14.62 6.35 1.30
C GLY A 64 -14.21 7.31 2.41
N SER A 65 -15.10 8.27 2.67
CA SER A 65 -14.92 9.24 3.75
C SER A 65 -15.40 8.72 5.12
N LYS A 66 -15.99 7.52 5.20
CA LYS A 66 -16.62 7.00 6.43
C LYS A 66 -15.65 6.13 7.22
N MET A 67 -14.97 6.72 8.19
CA MET A 67 -13.99 6.01 9.02
C MET A 67 -14.60 4.90 9.91
N THR A 68 -15.89 5.00 10.23
CA THR A 68 -16.64 3.93 10.92
C THR A 68 -16.64 2.62 10.13
N SER A 69 -16.47 2.66 8.80
CA SER A 69 -16.30 1.47 7.99
C SER A 69 -14.95 0.79 8.26
N LEU A 70 -13.86 1.56 8.37
CA LEU A 70 -12.54 1.04 8.75
C LEU A 70 -12.57 0.42 10.15
N HIS A 71 -13.27 1.05 11.09
CA HIS A 71 -13.35 0.60 12.49
C HIS A 71 -14.03 -0.75 12.68
N LYS A 72 -14.74 -1.27 11.66
CA LYS A 72 -15.25 -2.64 11.66
C LYS A 72 -14.17 -3.70 11.44
N HIS A 73 -13.03 -3.30 10.87
CA HIS A 73 -11.88 -4.17 10.59
C HIS A 73 -10.75 -3.97 11.59
N LEU A 74 -10.59 -2.75 12.13
CA LEU A 74 -9.52 -2.39 13.04
C LEU A 74 -10.07 -1.66 14.26
N ASP A 75 -9.72 -2.15 15.46
CA ASP A 75 -10.13 -1.48 16.70
C ASP A 75 -9.53 -0.06 16.78
N PRO A 76 -10.35 0.97 17.04
CA PRO A 76 -9.88 2.36 17.14
C PRO A 76 -8.76 2.59 18.15
N SER A 77 -8.57 1.71 19.14
CA SER A 77 -7.46 1.77 20.10
C SER A 77 -6.07 1.60 19.47
N PHE A 78 -5.99 0.95 18.30
CA PHE A 78 -4.73 0.79 17.55
C PHE A 78 -4.49 1.90 16.52
N LEU A 79 -5.48 2.76 16.27
CA LEU A 79 -5.41 3.79 15.23
C LEU A 79 -5.08 5.17 15.81
N PRO A 80 -4.36 6.03 15.07
CA PRO A 80 -4.16 7.44 15.41
C PRO A 80 -5.45 8.25 15.23
N ARG A 81 -5.48 9.44 15.86
CA ARG A 81 -6.62 10.37 15.77
C ARG A 81 -6.98 10.78 14.34
N ASP A 82 -6.03 10.84 13.40
CA ASP A 82 -6.26 11.17 11.98
C ASP A 82 -7.20 10.18 11.25
N TYR A 83 -7.31 8.97 11.81
CA TYR A 83 -8.20 7.89 11.36
C TYR A 83 -9.28 7.60 12.41
N GLY A 84 -9.63 8.57 13.25
CA GLY A 84 -10.70 8.45 14.25
C GLY A 84 -10.38 7.47 15.39
N GLY A 85 -9.10 7.20 15.64
CA GLY A 85 -8.64 6.31 16.72
C GLY A 85 -8.25 7.04 18.00
N LYS A 86 -7.66 6.30 18.94
CA LYS A 86 -7.27 6.77 20.28
C LYS A 86 -5.77 7.05 20.44
N LYS A 87 -4.91 6.57 19.53
CA LYS A 87 -3.46 6.85 19.56
C LYS A 87 -3.18 8.32 19.22
N PRO A 88 -2.01 8.86 19.60
CA PRO A 88 -1.61 10.21 19.22
C PRO A 88 -1.78 10.47 17.71
N GLN A 89 -1.97 11.74 17.38
CA GLN A 89 -2.02 12.17 15.98
C GLN A 89 -0.68 11.88 15.31
N ILE A 90 -0.69 11.59 14.01
CA ILE A 90 0.53 11.38 13.23
C ILE A 90 1.36 12.67 13.24
N ASP A 91 2.54 12.61 13.86
CA ASP A 91 3.49 13.71 13.98
C ASP A 91 4.86 13.40 13.34
N TYR A 92 4.97 12.27 12.65
CA TYR A 92 6.17 11.81 11.98
C TYR A 92 6.12 12.04 10.47
N SER A 93 7.30 12.26 9.89
CA SER A 93 7.52 12.44 8.46
C SER A 93 8.49 11.37 7.93
N SER A 94 8.75 11.41 6.62
CA SER A 94 9.80 10.59 6.02
C SER A 94 11.17 10.80 6.66
N ALA A 95 11.46 12.01 7.17
CA ALA A 95 12.72 12.29 7.85
C ALA A 95 12.89 11.49 9.14
N ASN A 96 11.80 11.15 9.84
CA ASN A 96 11.84 10.36 11.06
C ASN A 96 12.06 8.87 10.77
N TRP A 97 11.55 8.38 9.64
CA TRP A 97 11.68 6.97 9.22
C TRP A 97 12.96 6.67 8.44
N TYR A 98 13.52 7.68 7.77
CA TYR A 98 14.69 7.51 6.91
C TYR A 98 15.91 6.90 7.63
N PRO A 99 16.27 7.30 8.87
CA PRO A 99 17.40 6.69 9.57
C PRO A 99 17.28 5.18 9.75
N THR A 100 16.06 4.68 9.99
CA THR A 100 15.78 3.24 10.10
C THR A 100 16.04 2.53 8.78
N LEU A 101 15.62 3.13 7.66
CA LEU A 101 15.89 2.56 6.32
C LEU A 101 17.38 2.59 5.99
N ALA A 102 18.06 3.71 6.30
CA ALA A 102 19.49 3.86 6.09
C ALA A 102 20.32 2.86 6.90
N ALA A 103 19.89 2.54 8.13
CA ALA A 103 20.54 1.54 8.97
C ALA A 103 20.44 0.11 8.38
N ILE A 104 19.43 -0.17 7.56
CA ILE A 104 19.24 -1.46 6.89
C ILE A 104 20.00 -1.54 5.56
N ASP A 105 20.47 -0.41 5.00
CA ASP A 105 21.18 -0.35 3.71
C ASP A 105 22.35 -1.33 3.57
N PRO A 106 23.25 -1.49 4.58
CA PRO A 106 24.34 -2.46 4.48
C PRO A 106 23.85 -3.89 4.25
N HIS A 107 22.75 -4.27 4.91
CA HIS A 107 22.17 -5.60 4.77
C HIS A 107 21.49 -5.78 3.42
N LEU A 108 20.83 -4.74 2.89
CA LEU A 108 20.28 -4.78 1.53
C LEU A 108 21.38 -4.96 0.49
N ARG A 109 22.53 -4.29 0.65
CA ARG A 109 23.69 -4.45 -0.25
C ARG A 109 24.24 -5.88 -0.20
N GLU A 110 24.37 -6.43 0.99
CA GLU A 110 24.79 -7.82 1.19
C GLU A 110 23.81 -8.79 0.52
N TRP A 111 22.50 -8.66 0.79
CA TRP A 111 21.46 -9.49 0.17
C TRP A 111 21.45 -9.40 -1.35
N ASN A 112 21.65 -8.21 -1.90
CA ASN A 112 21.74 -7.99 -3.34
C ASN A 112 23.04 -8.55 -3.95
N SER A 113 24.03 -8.92 -3.15
CA SER A 113 25.24 -9.62 -3.62
C SER A 113 25.03 -11.11 -3.85
N PHE A 114 23.98 -11.68 -3.23
CA PHE A 114 23.61 -13.09 -3.40
C PHE A 114 22.85 -13.32 -4.71
N GLY A 115 22.92 -14.55 -5.23
CA GLY A 115 22.29 -14.94 -6.49
C GLY A 115 23.26 -14.97 -7.69
N ILE A 116 22.73 -15.30 -8.86
CA ILE A 116 23.54 -15.41 -10.09
C ILE A 116 23.80 -14.00 -10.62
N LYS A 117 25.08 -13.59 -10.67
CA LYS A 117 25.48 -12.40 -11.43
C LYS A 117 25.04 -12.61 -12.87
N LYS A 118 24.22 -11.70 -13.42
CA LYS A 118 23.91 -11.70 -14.85
C LYS A 118 25.25 -11.77 -15.61
N ALA A 119 25.44 -12.85 -16.36
CA ALA A 119 26.53 -12.98 -17.32
C ALA A 119 26.42 -11.90 -18.40
#